data_AF-A0A5N6PKC1-F1
#
_entry.id   AF-A0A5N6PKC1-F1
#
_cell.length_a   1.000
_cell.length_b   1.000
_cell.length_c   1.000
_cell.angle_alpha   90.00
_cell.angle_beta   90.00
_cell.angle_gamma   90.00
#
_symmetry.space_group_name_H-M   'P 1'
#
loop_
_entity.id
_entity.type
_entity.pdbx_description
1 polymer ?
#
loop_
_entity_poly.entity_id
_entity_poly.type
_entity_poly.pdbx_seq_one_letter_code
_entity_poly.pdbx_strand_id
1 'polypeptide(L)'
;MSKKPPPEKPIIHNGLLQTDELYKYLLETNVYPREPEPLKELRALTAPHPWSVMGTAPDAGQMIGILLKLVGAKKAIEIGVFTGYSLLLTALTIPDDGKIVAIDMDRESYEIGRPIFKKAGVEHKIEFIESQALVALDKILENVSDEAVMSTAPDAGQMIGILLKLVGAKKAIEIGVFTGYSLLLTALTIPEDGKIVAIDMDREAYEIGRPVIKKAGVEHKIEFIESKALQALDKILENPENEGSFDFAFVDADKINYINYHERIMKLVRVNGIVAYDNTLWFGSVAQHESSVLDEFKEGRVSTIKFNKSLASDPRIDISTVPLGDGLTICRRLY
;
A
#
# COMPACT_ATOMS: atom_id res chain seq x y z
N MET A 1 18.68 60.45 -9.26
CA MET A 1 18.17 59.15 -8.78
C MET A 1 17.94 58.26 -10.00
N SER A 2 18.82 57.27 -10.20
CA SER A 2 18.75 56.32 -11.32
C SER A 2 17.56 55.37 -11.11
N LYS A 3 16.63 55.31 -12.08
CA LYS A 3 15.54 54.34 -12.07
C LYS A 3 16.13 52.94 -12.26
N LYS A 4 15.91 52.04 -11.28
CA LYS A 4 16.20 50.61 -11.45
C LYS A 4 15.47 50.09 -12.70
N PRO A 5 16.10 49.24 -13.52
CA PRO A 5 15.41 48.58 -14.62
C PRO A 5 14.29 47.70 -14.06
N PRO A 6 13.22 47.45 -14.84
CA PRO A 6 12.18 46.51 -14.43
C PRO A 6 12.81 45.13 -14.20
N PRO A 7 12.29 44.33 -13.26
CA PRO A 7 12.79 42.97 -13.06
C PRO A 7 12.61 42.18 -14.36
N GLU A 8 13.68 41.51 -14.80
CA GLU A 8 13.62 40.56 -15.92
C GLU A 8 12.54 39.52 -15.61
N LYS A 9 11.64 39.28 -16.57
CA LYS A 9 10.71 38.15 -16.48
C LYS A 9 11.55 36.88 -16.40
N PRO A 10 11.25 35.94 -15.49
CA PRO A 10 11.96 34.67 -15.45
C PRO A 10 11.82 33.98 -16.81
N ILE A 11 12.94 33.52 -17.36
CA ILE A 11 12.97 32.66 -18.54
C ILE A 11 12.32 31.34 -18.10
N ILE A 12 11.10 31.08 -18.55
CA ILE A 12 10.44 29.80 -18.32
C ILE A 12 11.05 28.84 -19.35
N HIS A 13 11.99 28.00 -18.91
CA HIS A 13 12.51 26.90 -19.71
C HIS A 13 11.42 25.85 -19.94
N ASN A 14 11.43 25.20 -21.10
CA ASN A 14 10.39 24.22 -21.47
C ASN A 14 10.55 22.86 -20.74
N GLY A 15 11.57 22.71 -19.89
CA GLY A 15 11.85 21.50 -19.10
C GLY A 15 12.98 21.72 -18.09
N LEU A 16 13.38 20.64 -17.39
CA LEU A 16 14.45 20.66 -16.37
C LEU A 16 15.85 20.32 -16.92
N LEU A 17 15.96 20.08 -18.23
CA LEU A 17 17.22 19.74 -18.88
C LEU A 17 18.10 21.00 -19.02
N GLN A 18 19.42 20.76 -19.12
CA GLN A 18 20.43 21.83 -19.12
C GLN A 18 20.19 22.90 -20.21
N THR A 19 19.59 22.55 -21.35
CA THR A 19 19.25 23.50 -22.41
C THR A 19 17.93 23.14 -23.10
N ASP A 20 17.28 24.12 -23.71
CA ASP A 20 16.05 23.93 -24.49
C ASP A 20 16.32 23.10 -25.77
N GLU A 21 17.52 23.18 -26.36
CA GLU A 21 17.92 22.36 -27.51
C GLU A 21 18.01 20.89 -27.14
N LEU A 22 18.50 20.56 -25.94
CA LEU A 22 18.56 19.18 -25.47
C LEU A 22 17.17 18.61 -25.23
N TYR A 23 16.26 19.41 -24.68
CA TYR A 23 14.86 19.03 -24.53
C TYR A 23 14.15 18.85 -25.86
N LYS A 24 14.36 19.78 -26.81
CA LYS A 24 13.86 19.66 -28.18
C LYS A 24 14.39 18.41 -28.87
N TYR A 25 15.69 18.12 -28.76
CA TYR A 25 16.30 16.91 -29.31
C TYR A 25 15.65 15.64 -28.76
N LEU A 26 15.42 15.58 -27.44
CA LEU A 26 14.74 14.44 -26.80
C LEU A 26 13.34 14.25 -27.36
N LEU A 27 12.56 15.32 -27.49
CA LEU A 27 11.19 15.26 -28.01
C LEU A 27 11.14 14.85 -29.48
N GLU A 28 11.95 15.47 -30.33
CA GLU A 28 11.99 15.19 -31.78
C GLU A 28 12.54 13.79 -32.09
N THR A 29 13.47 13.28 -31.28
CA THR A 29 14.12 11.99 -31.54
C THR A 29 13.33 10.82 -30.96
N ASN A 30 12.85 10.92 -29.71
CA ASN A 30 12.34 9.77 -28.96
C ASN A 30 10.85 9.82 -28.66
N VAL A 31 10.23 11.01 -28.70
CA VAL A 31 8.86 11.20 -28.19
C VAL A 31 7.87 11.40 -29.33
N TYR A 32 7.98 12.50 -30.09
CA TYR A 32 7.04 12.81 -31.17
C TYR A 32 6.90 11.72 -32.24
N PRO A 33 7.96 11.00 -32.67
CA PRO A 33 7.82 9.91 -33.63
C PRO A 33 6.98 8.73 -33.12
N ARG A 34 6.73 8.65 -31.80
CA ARG A 34 5.98 7.60 -31.13
C ARG A 34 4.70 8.11 -30.45
N GLU A 35 4.42 9.41 -30.53
CA GLU A 35 3.21 10.01 -29.97
C GLU A 35 1.99 9.57 -30.80
N PRO A 36 0.97 8.97 -30.19
CA PRO A 36 -0.29 8.66 -30.88
C PRO A 36 -0.91 9.92 -31.51
N GLU A 37 -1.37 9.83 -32.76
CA GLU A 37 -1.97 10.97 -33.46
C GLU A 37 -3.11 11.67 -32.69
N PRO A 38 -4.02 10.97 -31.96
CA PRO A 38 -5.01 11.65 -31.13
C PRO A 38 -4.41 12.53 -30.03
N LEU A 39 -3.28 12.12 -29.43
CA LEU A 39 -2.59 12.92 -28.40
C LEU A 39 -1.94 14.16 -28.99
N LYS A 40 -1.35 14.04 -30.17
CA LYS A 40 -0.81 15.18 -30.92
C LYS A 40 -1.90 16.18 -31.32
N GLU A 41 -3.05 15.69 -31.79
CA GLU A 41 -4.22 16.52 -32.11
C GLU A 41 -4.72 17.26 -30.87
N LEU A 42 -4.86 16.55 -29.74
CA LEU A 42 -5.25 17.15 -28.48
C LEU A 42 -4.24 18.20 -28.00
N ARG A 43 -2.95 17.91 -28.07
CA ARG A 43 -1.89 18.86 -27.70
C ARG A 43 -1.93 20.14 -28.54
N ALA A 44 -2.19 20.02 -29.85
CA ALA A 44 -2.36 21.18 -30.72
C ALA A 44 -3.62 21.98 -30.36
N LEU A 45 -4.70 21.31 -29.96
CA LEU A 45 -5.95 21.93 -29.53
C LEU A 45 -5.81 22.65 -28.18
N THR A 46 -5.00 22.11 -27.26
CA THR A 46 -4.70 22.70 -25.95
C THR A 46 -3.74 23.89 -26.04
N ALA A 47 -2.83 23.91 -27.02
CA ALA A 47 -1.77 24.93 -27.14
C ALA A 47 -2.24 26.40 -27.03
N PRO A 48 -3.34 26.85 -27.68
CA PRO A 48 -3.81 28.23 -27.57
C PRO A 48 -4.54 28.54 -26.24
N HIS A 49 -4.81 27.54 -25.39
CA HIS A 49 -5.47 27.76 -24.11
C HIS A 49 -4.58 28.60 -23.18
N PRO A 50 -5.09 29.62 -22.45
CA PRO A 50 -4.28 30.46 -21.58
C PRO A 50 -3.50 29.68 -20.50
N TRP A 51 -4.02 28.52 -20.11
CA TRP A 51 -3.42 27.64 -19.10
C TRP A 51 -2.80 26.38 -19.72
N SER A 52 -2.39 26.42 -21.00
CA SER A 52 -1.82 25.26 -21.72
C SER A 52 -0.60 24.64 -21.04
N VAL A 53 0.13 25.40 -20.22
CA VAL A 53 1.20 24.97 -19.32
C VAL A 53 0.78 23.88 -18.32
N MET A 54 -0.51 23.76 -17.99
CA MET A 54 -1.02 22.70 -17.12
C MET A 54 -1.13 21.34 -17.81
N GLY A 55 -0.99 21.29 -19.15
CA GLY A 55 -1.04 20.04 -19.90
C GLY A 55 0.15 19.12 -19.60
N THR A 56 -0.12 17.82 -19.52
CA THR A 56 0.93 16.81 -19.38
C THR A 56 1.86 16.85 -20.60
N ALA A 57 3.17 16.94 -20.36
CA ALA A 57 4.17 16.96 -21.42
C ALA A 57 4.26 15.60 -22.15
N PRO A 58 4.51 15.56 -23.48
CA PRO A 58 4.50 14.32 -24.25
C PRO A 58 5.48 13.24 -23.79
N ASP A 59 6.65 13.64 -23.30
CA ASP A 59 7.69 12.77 -22.75
C ASP A 59 7.25 12.13 -21.42
N ALA A 60 6.66 12.91 -20.52
CA ALA A 60 6.02 12.38 -19.32
C ALA A 60 4.87 11.43 -19.66
N GLY A 61 4.07 11.77 -20.67
CA GLY A 61 3.02 10.90 -21.18
C GLY A 61 3.55 9.57 -21.73
N GLN A 62 4.66 9.60 -22.47
CA GLN A 62 5.29 8.37 -22.97
C GLN A 62 5.66 7.42 -21.81
N MET A 63 6.21 7.96 -20.71
CA MET A 63 6.53 7.19 -19.51
C MET A 63 5.28 6.62 -18.81
N ILE A 64 4.23 7.44 -18.63
CA ILE A 64 2.95 7.00 -18.03
C ILE A 64 2.36 5.83 -18.84
N GLY A 65 2.39 5.90 -20.17
CA GLY A 65 1.90 4.82 -21.04
C GLY A 65 2.68 3.51 -20.89
N ILE A 66 3.99 3.56 -20.62
CA ILE A 66 4.79 2.37 -20.32
C ILE A 66 4.38 1.78 -18.97
N LEU A 67 4.24 2.61 -17.93
CA LEU A 67 3.85 2.17 -16.59
C LEU A 67 2.47 1.50 -16.58
N LEU A 68 1.48 2.09 -17.26
CA LEU A 68 0.13 1.51 -17.38
C LEU A 68 0.13 0.12 -18.02
N LYS A 69 0.98 -0.10 -19.03
CA LYS A 69 1.13 -1.42 -19.68
C LYS A 69 1.82 -2.42 -18.77
N LEU A 70 2.89 -2.02 -18.09
CA LEU A 70 3.66 -2.90 -17.20
C LEU A 70 2.82 -3.40 -16.02
N VAL A 71 1.95 -2.55 -15.47
CA VAL A 71 1.07 -2.93 -14.34
C VAL A 71 -0.22 -3.60 -14.79
N GLY A 72 -0.49 -3.71 -16.09
CA GLY A 72 -1.73 -4.28 -16.61
C GLY A 72 -2.97 -3.50 -16.18
N ALA A 73 -2.90 -2.16 -16.15
CA ALA A 73 -3.98 -1.31 -15.64
C ALA A 73 -5.29 -1.52 -16.41
N LYS A 74 -6.37 -1.82 -15.67
CA LYS A 74 -7.74 -1.94 -16.21
C LYS A 74 -8.71 -0.90 -15.63
N LYS A 75 -8.47 -0.48 -14.38
CA LYS A 75 -9.19 0.61 -13.72
C LYS A 75 -8.19 1.68 -13.32
N ALA A 76 -8.51 2.93 -13.59
CA ALA A 76 -7.69 4.08 -13.21
C ALA A 76 -8.56 5.19 -12.62
N ILE A 77 -7.93 6.04 -11.80
CA ILE A 77 -8.51 7.29 -11.33
C ILE A 77 -7.52 8.38 -11.75
N GLU A 78 -8.03 9.44 -12.39
CA GLU A 78 -7.26 10.63 -12.74
C GLU A 78 -7.86 11.83 -12.02
N ILE A 79 -7.04 12.56 -11.26
CA ILE A 79 -7.45 13.76 -10.51
C ILE A 79 -6.68 14.94 -11.08
N GLY A 80 -7.40 15.94 -11.57
CA GLY A 80 -6.81 17.00 -12.38
C GLY A 80 -6.65 16.52 -13.84
N VAL A 81 -7.69 16.78 -14.62
CA VAL A 81 -7.84 16.35 -16.01
C VAL A 81 -7.45 17.48 -16.96
N PHE A 82 -7.83 18.73 -16.64
CA PHE A 82 -7.69 19.87 -17.55
C PHE A 82 -8.29 19.54 -18.94
N THR A 83 -7.52 19.69 -20.03
CA THR A 83 -7.95 19.31 -21.38
C THR A 83 -7.75 17.81 -21.69
N GLY A 84 -7.13 17.04 -20.78
CA GLY A 84 -7.14 15.59 -20.79
C GLY A 84 -6.07 14.89 -21.62
N TYR A 85 -4.86 15.44 -21.76
CA TYR A 85 -3.75 14.73 -22.44
C TYR A 85 -3.38 13.42 -21.72
N SER A 86 -3.19 13.46 -20.40
CA SER A 86 -2.98 12.27 -19.55
C SER A 86 -4.18 11.33 -19.59
N LEU A 87 -5.40 11.87 -19.53
CA LEU A 87 -6.64 11.09 -19.59
C LEU A 87 -6.78 10.32 -20.91
N LEU A 88 -6.56 10.97 -22.06
CA LEU A 88 -6.60 10.34 -23.38
C LEU A 88 -5.52 9.28 -23.52
N LEU A 89 -4.30 9.56 -23.06
CA LEU A 89 -3.21 8.60 -23.04
C LEU A 89 -3.60 7.35 -22.24
N THR A 90 -4.15 7.54 -21.05
CA THR A 90 -4.61 6.44 -20.19
C THR A 90 -5.70 5.63 -20.91
N ALA A 91 -6.69 6.30 -21.50
CA ALA A 91 -7.81 5.67 -22.20
C ALA A 91 -7.37 4.89 -23.46
N LEU A 92 -6.37 5.37 -24.19
CA LEU A 92 -5.74 4.68 -25.32
C LEU A 92 -4.91 3.47 -24.88
N THR A 93 -4.40 3.47 -23.64
CA THR A 93 -3.46 2.46 -23.16
C THR A 93 -4.14 1.28 -22.49
N ILE A 94 -5.18 1.51 -21.68
CA ILE A 94 -5.90 0.44 -20.97
C ILE A 94 -6.78 -0.39 -21.93
N PRO A 95 -7.14 -1.65 -21.59
CA PRO A 95 -8.03 -2.49 -22.39
C PRO A 95 -9.35 -1.81 -22.78
N ASP A 96 -10.03 -2.33 -23.81
CA ASP A 96 -11.27 -1.73 -24.30
C ASP A 96 -12.40 -1.72 -23.24
N ASP A 97 -12.42 -2.75 -22.39
CA ASP A 97 -13.32 -2.88 -21.24
C ASP A 97 -12.79 -2.19 -19.97
N GLY A 98 -11.73 -1.39 -20.10
CA GLY A 98 -11.16 -0.59 -19.03
C GLY A 98 -12.04 0.61 -18.65
N LYS A 99 -11.85 1.10 -17.42
CA LYS A 99 -12.61 2.23 -16.88
C LYS A 99 -11.70 3.25 -16.19
N ILE A 100 -12.00 4.53 -16.39
CA ILE A 100 -11.29 5.65 -15.80
C ILE A 100 -12.31 6.54 -15.12
N VAL A 101 -12.13 6.79 -13.83
CA VAL A 101 -12.84 7.86 -13.13
C VAL A 101 -11.97 9.11 -13.21
N ALA A 102 -12.43 10.11 -13.95
CA ALA A 102 -11.73 11.37 -14.17
C ALA A 102 -12.40 12.46 -13.33
N ILE A 103 -11.66 13.09 -12.43
CA ILE A 103 -12.18 14.09 -11.49
C ILE A 103 -11.48 15.41 -11.74
N ASP A 104 -12.27 16.44 -12.05
CA ASP A 104 -11.78 17.82 -12.18
C ASP A 104 -12.86 18.80 -11.70
N MET A 105 -12.45 19.98 -11.27
CA MET A 105 -13.37 21.05 -10.91
C MET A 105 -13.85 21.85 -12.12
N ASP A 106 -13.13 21.79 -13.24
CA ASP A 106 -13.40 22.57 -14.44
C ASP A 106 -13.86 21.67 -15.60
N ARG A 107 -15.19 21.56 -15.76
CA ARG A 107 -15.78 20.87 -16.90
C ARG A 107 -15.53 21.59 -18.23
N GLU A 108 -15.40 22.92 -18.24
CA GLU A 108 -15.23 23.67 -19.49
C GLU A 108 -13.90 23.28 -20.16
N SER A 109 -12.82 23.18 -19.40
CA SER A 109 -11.53 22.69 -19.90
C SER A 109 -11.61 21.25 -20.42
N TYR A 110 -12.33 20.37 -19.73
CA TYR A 110 -12.52 18.97 -20.16
C TYR A 110 -13.23 18.86 -21.51
N GLU A 111 -14.27 19.68 -21.74
CA GLU A 111 -15.04 19.67 -22.99
C GLU A 111 -14.21 20.10 -24.22
N ILE A 112 -13.07 20.77 -24.03
CA ILE A 112 -12.11 21.05 -25.12
C ILE A 112 -11.54 19.75 -25.67
N GLY A 113 -11.13 18.81 -24.80
CA GLY A 113 -10.49 17.55 -25.21
C GLY A 113 -11.47 16.46 -25.64
N ARG A 114 -12.70 16.51 -25.13
CA ARG A 114 -13.72 15.48 -25.33
C ARG A 114 -14.00 15.08 -26.79
N PRO A 115 -14.06 16.00 -27.78
CA PRO A 115 -14.21 15.62 -29.19
C PRO A 115 -13.12 14.66 -29.67
N ILE A 116 -11.89 14.78 -29.15
CA ILE A 116 -10.78 13.90 -29.48
C ILE A 116 -10.98 12.51 -28.86
N PHE A 117 -11.49 12.43 -27.62
CA PHE A 117 -11.79 11.13 -26.97
C PHE A 117 -12.85 10.35 -27.75
N LYS A 118 -13.87 11.07 -28.24
CA LYS A 118 -14.93 10.51 -29.07
C LYS A 118 -14.39 10.04 -30.42
N LYS A 119 -13.59 10.86 -31.09
CA LYS A 119 -12.93 10.52 -32.37
C LYS A 119 -12.00 9.33 -32.24
N ALA A 120 -11.28 9.21 -31.12
CA ALA A 120 -10.40 8.09 -30.81
C ALA A 120 -11.16 6.82 -30.36
N GLY A 121 -12.48 6.91 -30.16
CA GLY A 121 -13.30 5.77 -29.77
C GLY A 121 -13.05 5.29 -28.34
N VAL A 122 -12.65 6.19 -27.42
CA VAL A 122 -12.32 5.84 -26.03
C VAL A 122 -13.19 6.55 -24.98
N GLU A 123 -14.14 7.39 -25.41
CA GLU A 123 -15.04 8.14 -24.52
C GLU A 123 -15.82 7.20 -23.58
N HIS A 124 -16.19 6.00 -24.03
CA HIS A 124 -16.93 5.01 -23.23
C HIS A 124 -16.14 4.46 -22.03
N LYS A 125 -14.82 4.65 -21.99
CA LYS A 125 -13.96 4.26 -20.87
C LYS A 125 -13.95 5.31 -19.76
N ILE A 126 -14.38 6.54 -20.05
CA ILE A 126 -14.19 7.70 -19.18
C ILE A 126 -15.52 8.03 -18.48
N GLU A 127 -15.49 8.03 -17.16
CA GLU A 127 -16.51 8.62 -16.31
C GLU A 127 -15.96 9.92 -15.74
N PHE A 128 -16.48 11.06 -16.22
CA PHE A 128 -16.02 12.37 -15.76
C PHE A 128 -16.94 12.93 -14.66
N ILE A 129 -16.34 13.22 -13.50
CA ILE A 129 -16.99 13.78 -12.32
C ILE A 129 -16.50 15.21 -12.13
N GLU A 130 -17.42 16.17 -12.26
CA GLU A 130 -17.15 17.58 -11.96
C GLU A 130 -17.25 17.80 -10.45
N SER A 131 -16.13 17.86 -9.76
CA SER A 131 -16.09 18.00 -8.30
C SER A 131 -14.72 18.39 -7.78
N GLN A 132 -14.67 18.83 -6.52
CA GLN A 132 -13.42 18.84 -5.78
C GLN A 132 -12.95 17.40 -5.55
N ALA A 133 -11.64 17.18 -5.73
CA ALA A 133 -11.04 15.85 -5.67
C ALA A 133 -11.44 15.06 -4.43
N LEU A 134 -11.26 15.63 -3.23
CA LEU A 134 -11.55 14.95 -1.97
C LEU A 134 -13.03 14.59 -1.84
N VAL A 135 -13.94 15.49 -2.22
CA VAL A 135 -15.39 15.23 -2.16
C VAL A 135 -15.80 14.05 -3.06
N ALA A 136 -15.23 13.95 -4.26
CA ALA A 136 -15.50 12.82 -5.15
C ALA A 136 -14.84 11.53 -4.64
N LEU A 137 -13.63 11.60 -4.10
CA LEU A 137 -12.95 10.44 -3.54
C LEU A 137 -13.68 9.89 -2.32
N ASP A 138 -14.13 10.74 -1.39
CA ASP A 138 -14.90 10.35 -0.22
C ASP A 138 -16.16 9.57 -0.63
N LYS A 139 -16.89 10.05 -1.65
CA LYS A 139 -18.05 9.34 -2.22
C LYS A 139 -17.72 8.01 -2.88
N ILE A 140 -16.56 7.89 -3.52
CA ILE A 140 -16.10 6.61 -4.08
C ILE A 140 -15.78 5.63 -2.95
N LEU A 141 -15.31 6.15 -1.80
CA LEU A 141 -14.99 5.40 -0.60
C LEU A 141 -16.20 5.09 0.28
N GLU A 142 -17.37 5.74 0.09
CA GLU A 142 -18.61 5.51 0.86
C GLU A 142 -19.15 4.04 0.82
N ASN A 143 -18.55 3.14 0.04
CA ASN A 143 -18.83 1.69 0.04
C ASN A 143 -17.65 0.80 0.51
N VAL A 144 -16.57 1.39 1.01
CA VAL A 144 -15.54 0.68 1.78
C VAL A 144 -15.98 0.83 3.24
N SER A 145 -16.46 -0.24 3.86
CA SER A 145 -16.87 -0.20 5.26
C SER A 145 -15.68 0.24 6.12
N ASP A 146 -15.78 1.40 6.76
CA ASP A 146 -14.78 1.98 7.67
C ASP A 146 -14.71 1.29 9.05
N GLU A 147 -15.19 0.05 9.18
CA GLU A 147 -15.29 -0.63 10.47
C GLU A 147 -14.67 -2.03 10.44
N ALA A 148 -13.36 -2.08 10.31
CA ALA A 148 -12.57 -3.22 10.77
C ALA A 148 -11.35 -2.72 11.56
N VAL A 149 -11.61 -2.06 12.71
CA VAL A 149 -10.58 -1.60 13.66
C VAL A 149 -9.64 -2.75 14.11
N MET A 150 -10.10 -4.01 13.97
CA MET A 150 -9.38 -5.21 14.37
C MET A 150 -8.51 -5.85 13.27
N SER A 151 -8.43 -5.28 12.05
CA SER A 151 -7.61 -5.85 10.98
C SER A 151 -6.27 -5.10 10.86
N THR A 152 -5.19 -5.84 10.55
CA THR A 152 -3.88 -5.24 10.24
C THR A 152 -4.02 -4.17 9.16
N ALA A 153 -3.43 -2.99 9.41
CA ALA A 153 -3.50 -1.90 8.46
C ALA A 153 -2.81 -2.25 7.12
N PRO A 154 -3.34 -1.82 5.96
CA PRO A 154 -2.79 -2.20 4.66
C PRO A 154 -1.31 -1.85 4.45
N ASP A 155 -0.83 -0.74 5.01
CA ASP A 155 0.57 -0.30 4.98
C ASP A 155 1.49 -1.20 5.82
N ALA A 156 1.05 -1.60 7.01
CA ALA A 156 1.72 -2.63 7.82
C ALA A 156 1.77 -3.97 7.08
N GLY A 157 0.67 -4.36 6.41
CA GLY A 157 0.60 -5.54 5.55
C GLY A 157 1.64 -5.52 4.42
N GLN A 158 1.80 -4.39 3.71
CA GLN A 158 2.82 -4.25 2.67
C GLN A 158 4.24 -4.47 3.21
N MET A 159 4.55 -3.92 4.40
CA MET A 159 5.83 -4.14 5.06
C MET A 159 6.04 -5.62 5.42
N ILE A 160 5.03 -6.29 5.99
CA ILE A 160 5.08 -7.73 6.28
C ILE A 160 5.38 -8.54 5.01
N GLY A 161 4.73 -8.21 3.89
CA GLY A 161 4.99 -8.85 2.61
C GLY A 161 6.43 -8.68 2.11
N ILE A 162 7.05 -7.52 2.35
CA ILE A 162 8.48 -7.28 2.05
C ILE A 162 9.36 -8.12 2.96
N LEU A 163 9.11 -8.13 4.27
CA LEU A 163 9.90 -8.88 5.26
C LEU A 163 9.88 -10.39 4.98
N LEU A 164 8.71 -10.96 4.67
CA LEU A 164 8.54 -12.36 4.28
C LEU A 164 9.42 -12.73 3.07
N LYS A 165 9.47 -11.86 2.05
CA LYS A 165 10.30 -12.06 0.85
C LYS A 165 11.79 -11.94 1.16
N LEU A 166 12.18 -10.95 1.96
CA LEU A 166 13.58 -10.70 2.33
C LEU A 166 14.16 -11.84 3.17
N VAL A 167 13.37 -12.41 4.08
CA VAL A 167 13.80 -13.56 4.92
C VAL A 167 13.68 -14.89 4.19
N GLY A 168 13.08 -14.91 2.99
CA GLY A 168 12.84 -16.13 2.21
C GLY A 168 11.89 -17.10 2.93
N ALA A 169 10.85 -16.58 3.57
CA ALA A 169 9.99 -17.35 4.45
C ALA A 169 9.28 -18.50 3.71
N LYS A 170 9.36 -19.71 4.28
CA LYS A 170 8.60 -20.89 3.87
C LYS A 170 7.71 -21.42 4.98
N LYS A 171 8.13 -21.35 6.24
CA LYS A 171 7.33 -21.75 7.40
C LYS A 171 7.06 -20.53 8.29
N ALA A 172 5.80 -20.13 8.39
CA ALA A 172 5.37 -19.01 9.21
C ALA A 172 4.44 -19.45 10.35
N ILE A 173 4.36 -18.65 11.40
CA ILE A 173 3.39 -18.79 12.48
C ILE A 173 2.68 -17.46 12.72
N GLU A 174 1.36 -17.50 12.87
CA GLU A 174 0.53 -16.32 13.12
C GLU A 174 -0.31 -16.53 14.38
N ILE A 175 -0.28 -15.55 15.28
CA ILE A 175 -1.02 -15.56 16.54
C ILE A 175 -2.00 -14.39 16.53
N GLY A 176 -3.29 -14.71 16.55
CA GLY A 176 -4.35 -13.75 16.29
C GLY A 176 -4.59 -13.63 14.78
N VAL A 177 -5.56 -14.39 14.30
CA VAL A 177 -5.94 -14.48 12.88
C VAL A 177 -7.15 -13.60 12.59
N PHE A 178 -8.11 -13.56 13.52
CA PHE A 178 -9.43 -12.98 13.34
C PHE A 178 -10.06 -13.46 12.02
N THR A 179 -10.40 -12.55 11.11
CA THR A 179 -10.94 -12.89 9.78
C THR A 179 -9.88 -13.24 8.74
N GLY A 180 -8.58 -13.14 9.06
CA GLY A 180 -7.49 -13.69 8.26
C GLY A 180 -6.92 -12.78 7.18
N TYR A 181 -6.97 -11.45 7.35
CA TYR A 181 -6.35 -10.51 6.40
C TYR A 181 -4.82 -10.68 6.31
N SER A 182 -4.12 -10.59 7.44
CA SER A 182 -2.67 -10.85 7.57
C SER A 182 -2.32 -12.27 7.17
N LEU A 183 -3.14 -13.24 7.57
CA LEU A 183 -2.98 -14.65 7.20
C LEU A 183 -3.03 -14.85 5.68
N LEU A 184 -4.01 -14.26 4.99
CA LEU A 184 -4.14 -14.32 3.54
C LEU A 184 -2.93 -13.65 2.87
N LEU A 185 -2.51 -12.49 3.36
CA LEU A 185 -1.34 -11.78 2.86
C LEU A 185 -0.08 -12.64 2.96
N THR A 186 0.12 -13.29 4.11
CA THR A 186 1.24 -14.21 4.33
C THR A 186 1.17 -15.39 3.36
N ALA A 187 -0.01 -16.01 3.21
CA ALA A 187 -0.21 -17.18 2.33
C ALA A 187 -0.01 -16.86 0.83
N LEU A 188 -0.38 -15.66 0.40
CA LEU A 188 -0.13 -15.16 -0.96
C LEU A 188 1.35 -14.85 -1.20
N THR A 189 2.11 -14.53 -0.15
CA THR A 189 3.50 -14.08 -0.26
C THR A 189 4.50 -15.23 -0.23
N ILE A 190 4.30 -16.23 0.63
CA ILE A 190 5.22 -17.36 0.75
C ILE A 190 5.12 -18.32 -0.45
N PRO A 191 6.17 -19.10 -0.76
CA PRO A 191 6.16 -20.08 -1.84
C PRO A 191 5.00 -21.09 -1.79
N GLU A 192 4.78 -21.79 -2.90
CA GLU A 192 3.66 -22.73 -3.04
C GLU A 192 3.75 -23.93 -2.08
N ASP A 193 4.97 -24.36 -1.76
CA ASP A 193 5.29 -25.39 -0.77
C ASP A 193 5.35 -24.86 0.67
N GLY A 194 5.07 -23.57 0.87
CA GLY A 194 5.09 -22.92 2.17
C GLY A 194 3.94 -23.36 3.10
N LYS A 195 4.16 -23.20 4.41
CA LYS A 195 3.21 -23.57 5.47
C LYS A 195 3.08 -22.47 6.51
N ILE A 196 1.86 -22.28 6.99
CA ILE A 196 1.51 -21.30 8.03
C ILE A 196 0.77 -22.05 9.12
N VAL A 197 1.26 -21.94 10.35
CA VAL A 197 0.50 -22.32 11.54
C VAL A 197 -0.26 -21.07 12.02
N ALA A 198 -1.57 -21.08 11.90
CA ALA A 198 -2.42 -19.94 12.23
C ALA A 198 -3.20 -20.25 13.52
N ILE A 199 -3.05 -19.45 14.56
CA ILE A 199 -3.63 -19.71 15.88
C ILE A 199 -4.60 -18.61 16.24
N ASP A 200 -5.85 -18.99 16.50
CA ASP A 200 -6.87 -18.09 17.03
C ASP A 200 -7.83 -18.88 17.93
N MET A 201 -8.49 -18.22 18.87
CA MET A 201 -9.52 -18.83 19.69
C MET A 201 -10.91 -18.76 19.05
N ASP A 202 -11.12 -17.86 18.10
CA ASP A 202 -12.39 -17.63 17.44
C ASP A 202 -12.41 -18.24 16.03
N ARG A 203 -12.87 -19.50 15.95
CA ARG A 203 -13.08 -20.16 14.66
C ARG A 203 -14.15 -19.48 13.82
N GLU A 204 -15.20 -18.93 14.44
CA GLU A 204 -16.29 -18.32 13.68
C GLU A 204 -15.79 -17.11 12.90
N ALA A 205 -14.95 -16.27 13.53
CA ALA A 205 -14.27 -15.16 12.85
C ALA A 205 -13.42 -15.63 11.66
N TYR A 206 -12.63 -16.70 11.82
CA TYR A 206 -11.83 -17.25 10.73
C TYR A 206 -12.70 -17.74 9.56
N GLU A 207 -13.82 -18.39 9.84
CA GLU A 207 -14.74 -18.88 8.81
C GLU A 207 -15.38 -17.74 7.98
N ILE A 208 -15.39 -16.49 8.47
CA ILE A 208 -15.82 -15.31 7.69
C ILE A 208 -14.88 -15.06 6.50
N GLY A 209 -13.56 -15.07 6.71
CA GLY A 209 -12.58 -14.79 5.66
C GLY A 209 -12.10 -16.01 4.89
N ARG A 210 -12.30 -17.21 5.43
CA ARG A 210 -11.91 -18.48 4.79
C ARG A 210 -12.43 -18.66 3.36
N PRO A 211 -13.65 -18.26 2.96
CA PRO A 211 -14.08 -18.31 1.57
C PRO A 211 -13.19 -17.48 0.62
N VAL A 212 -12.64 -16.36 1.10
CA VAL A 212 -11.70 -15.52 0.33
C VAL A 212 -10.36 -16.24 0.20
N ILE A 213 -9.85 -16.84 1.28
CA ILE A 213 -8.63 -17.66 1.30
C ILE A 213 -8.75 -18.84 0.31
N LYS A 214 -9.89 -19.54 0.32
CA LYS A 214 -10.21 -20.62 -0.63
C LYS A 214 -10.19 -20.12 -2.07
N LYS A 215 -10.88 -19.01 -2.33
CA LYS A 215 -10.96 -18.39 -3.66
C LYS A 215 -9.58 -17.95 -4.17
N ALA A 216 -8.69 -17.53 -3.29
CA ALA A 216 -7.31 -17.18 -3.60
C ALA A 216 -6.43 -18.42 -3.89
N GLY A 217 -6.91 -19.64 -3.63
CA GLY A 217 -6.21 -20.87 -3.94
C GLY A 217 -5.01 -21.17 -3.02
N VAL A 218 -5.01 -20.61 -1.79
CA VAL A 218 -3.88 -20.75 -0.84
C VAL A 218 -4.24 -21.43 0.47
N GLU A 219 -5.46 -21.96 0.61
CA GLU A 219 -5.93 -22.64 1.84
C GLU A 219 -5.01 -23.81 2.24
N HIS A 220 -4.45 -24.54 1.27
CA HIS A 220 -3.55 -25.68 1.51
C HIS A 220 -2.23 -25.31 2.20
N LYS A 221 -1.88 -24.02 2.26
CA LYS A 221 -0.72 -23.52 3.01
C LYS A 221 -1.02 -23.36 4.50
N ILE A 222 -2.29 -23.34 4.90
CA ILE A 222 -2.71 -22.90 6.23
C ILE A 222 -3.15 -24.10 7.08
N GLU A 223 -2.51 -24.23 8.24
CA GLU A 223 -2.96 -25.08 9.35
C GLU A 223 -3.55 -24.19 10.44
N PHE A 224 -4.88 -24.13 10.52
CA PHE A 224 -5.57 -23.34 11.54
C PHE A 224 -5.78 -24.15 12.82
N ILE A 225 -5.34 -23.61 13.96
CA ILE A 225 -5.45 -24.20 15.29
C ILE A 225 -6.39 -23.31 16.12
N GLU A 226 -7.58 -23.85 16.42
CA GLU A 226 -8.53 -23.22 17.33
C GLU A 226 -8.09 -23.44 18.78
N SER A 227 -7.41 -22.46 19.38
CA SER A 227 -6.85 -22.59 20.72
C SER A 227 -6.44 -21.24 21.33
N LYS A 228 -6.27 -21.23 22.66
CA LYS A 228 -5.51 -20.16 23.31
C LYS A 228 -4.06 -20.23 22.85
N ALA A 229 -3.52 -19.10 22.42
CA ALA A 229 -2.18 -19.02 21.83
C ALA A 229 -1.08 -19.68 22.68
N LEU A 230 -1.02 -19.42 23.99
CA LEU A 230 0.00 -20.05 24.85
C LEU A 230 -0.09 -21.57 24.88
N GLN A 231 -1.29 -22.14 24.89
CA GLN A 231 -1.47 -23.60 24.89
C GLN A 231 -1.02 -24.21 23.56
N ALA A 232 -1.36 -23.58 22.44
CA ALA A 232 -0.90 -24.01 21.13
C ALA A 232 0.63 -23.91 20.99
N LEU A 233 1.24 -22.79 21.42
CA LEU A 233 2.68 -22.61 21.38
C LEU A 233 3.42 -23.63 22.25
N ASP A 234 2.95 -23.87 23.48
CA ASP A 234 3.53 -24.87 24.38
C ASP A 234 3.43 -26.28 23.75
N LYS A 235 2.29 -26.62 23.14
CA LYS A 235 2.11 -27.90 22.42
C LYS A 235 3.02 -28.03 21.19
N ILE A 236 3.22 -26.97 20.42
CA ILE A 236 4.14 -26.98 19.26
C ILE A 236 5.58 -27.25 19.73
N LEU A 237 5.97 -26.68 20.88
CA LEU A 237 7.28 -26.87 21.50
C LEU A 237 7.50 -28.25 22.12
N GLU A 238 6.45 -29.06 22.34
CA GLU A 238 6.60 -30.45 22.78
C GLU A 238 7.34 -31.31 21.74
N ASN A 239 7.31 -30.93 20.46
CA ASN A 239 8.13 -31.54 19.42
C ASN A 239 9.44 -30.73 19.24
N PRO A 240 10.61 -31.29 19.61
CA PRO A 240 11.90 -30.61 19.47
C PRO A 240 12.26 -30.20 18.04
N GLU A 241 11.71 -30.88 17.02
CA GLU A 241 11.93 -30.52 15.61
C GLU A 241 11.33 -29.16 15.23
N ASN A 242 10.44 -28.60 16.06
CA ASN A 242 9.88 -27.28 15.84
C ASN A 242 10.76 -26.14 16.36
N GLU A 243 11.75 -26.42 17.20
CA GLU A 243 12.69 -25.40 17.68
C GLU A 243 13.50 -24.84 16.50
N GLY A 244 13.50 -23.51 16.37
CA GLY A 244 14.18 -22.82 15.27
C GLY A 244 13.70 -23.25 13.88
N SER A 245 12.46 -23.71 13.74
CA SER A 245 11.93 -24.19 12.46
C SER A 245 11.13 -23.15 11.67
N PHE A 246 10.66 -22.08 12.34
CA PHE A 246 9.87 -21.03 11.70
C PHE A 246 10.76 -19.89 11.17
N ASP A 247 10.51 -19.45 9.95
CA ASP A 247 11.22 -18.33 9.32
C ASP A 247 10.67 -16.97 9.76
N PHE A 248 9.36 -16.92 10.01
CA PHE A 248 8.62 -15.71 10.28
C PHE A 248 7.52 -15.95 11.32
N ALA A 249 7.30 -14.99 12.19
CA ALA A 249 6.16 -14.97 13.10
C ALA A 249 5.44 -13.61 13.07
N PHE A 250 4.11 -13.63 13.02
CA PHE A 250 3.27 -12.45 13.20
C PHE A 250 2.44 -12.59 14.47
N VAL A 251 2.39 -11.54 15.28
CA VAL A 251 1.71 -11.54 16.57
C VAL A 251 0.79 -10.33 16.63
N ASP A 252 -0.50 -10.60 16.55
CA ASP A 252 -1.59 -9.63 16.66
C ASP A 252 -2.73 -10.19 17.52
N ALA A 253 -2.46 -10.36 18.81
CA ALA A 253 -3.43 -10.94 19.76
C ALA A 253 -3.52 -10.10 21.05
N ASP A 254 -3.79 -10.73 22.19
CA ASP A 254 -3.90 -10.03 23.46
C ASP A 254 -2.55 -9.52 23.96
N LYS A 255 -2.46 -8.20 24.18
CA LYS A 255 -1.20 -7.51 24.50
C LYS A 255 -0.65 -7.89 25.87
N ILE A 256 -1.52 -8.38 26.77
CA ILE A 256 -1.15 -8.86 28.12
C ILE A 256 -0.16 -10.03 28.02
N ASN A 257 -0.30 -10.90 27.02
CA ASN A 257 0.56 -12.07 26.84
C ASN A 257 1.73 -11.87 25.88
N TYR A 258 1.95 -10.69 25.30
CA TYR A 258 3.02 -10.48 24.30
C TYR A 258 4.41 -10.91 24.78
N ILE A 259 4.75 -10.63 26.05
CA ILE A 259 6.01 -11.11 26.66
C ILE A 259 6.05 -12.65 26.70
N ASN A 260 4.94 -13.28 27.10
CA ASN A 260 4.87 -14.74 27.19
C ASN A 260 4.96 -15.40 25.81
N TYR A 261 4.33 -14.81 24.79
CA TYR A 261 4.46 -15.23 23.41
C TYR A 261 5.90 -15.08 22.92
N HIS A 262 6.53 -13.94 23.18
CA HIS A 262 7.91 -13.70 22.80
C HIS A 262 8.85 -14.80 23.30
N GLU A 263 8.72 -15.24 24.57
CA GLU A 263 9.55 -16.32 25.10
C GLU A 263 9.39 -17.66 24.37
N ARG A 264 8.19 -17.98 23.84
CA ARG A 264 7.98 -19.20 23.04
C ARG A 264 8.45 -19.00 21.61
N ILE A 265 8.12 -17.86 21.02
CA ILE A 265 8.46 -17.54 19.62
C ILE A 265 9.98 -17.49 19.45
N MET A 266 10.74 -16.96 20.42
CA MET A 266 12.20 -16.96 20.37
C MET A 266 12.79 -18.37 20.35
N LYS A 267 12.08 -19.40 20.82
CA LYS A 267 12.48 -20.80 20.67
C LYS A 267 12.10 -21.35 19.30
N LEU A 268 10.92 -20.99 18.79
CA LEU A 268 10.35 -21.53 17.54
C LEU A 268 10.94 -20.91 16.26
N VAL A 269 11.25 -19.61 16.29
CA VAL A 269 11.76 -18.89 15.12
C VAL A 269 13.25 -19.11 14.98
N ARG A 270 13.74 -19.43 13.78
CA ARG A 270 15.16 -19.70 13.53
C ARG A 270 16.04 -18.48 13.78
N VAL A 271 17.35 -18.71 13.92
CA VAL A 271 18.33 -17.61 13.86
C VAL A 271 18.21 -16.89 12.50
N ASN A 272 18.26 -15.56 12.54
CA ASN A 272 17.93 -14.64 11.44
C ASN A 272 16.47 -14.67 10.97
N GLY A 273 15.59 -15.43 11.62
CA GLY A 273 14.15 -15.33 11.43
C GLY A 273 13.60 -14.02 11.99
N ILE A 274 12.42 -13.64 11.51
CA ILE A 274 11.79 -12.35 11.85
C ILE A 274 10.51 -12.59 12.66
N VAL A 275 10.28 -11.74 13.66
CA VAL A 275 9.02 -11.64 14.38
C VAL A 275 8.49 -10.22 14.22
N ALA A 276 7.24 -10.08 13.83
CA ALA A 276 6.54 -8.81 13.74
C ALA A 276 5.39 -8.77 14.77
N TYR A 277 5.39 -7.75 15.63
CA TYR A 277 4.36 -7.50 16.63
C TYR A 277 3.54 -6.29 16.22
N ASP A 278 2.21 -6.46 16.11
CA ASP A 278 1.29 -5.37 15.76
C ASP A 278 0.77 -4.60 16.98
N ASN A 279 0.25 -3.39 16.72
CA ASN A 279 -0.28 -2.40 17.68
C ASN A 279 0.67 -2.02 18.81
N THR A 280 1.97 -1.97 18.53
CA THR A 280 3.00 -1.65 19.53
C THR A 280 3.07 -0.15 19.88
N LEU A 281 2.33 0.71 19.19
CA LEU A 281 2.11 2.11 19.59
C LEU A 281 0.76 2.32 20.32
N TRP A 282 -0.14 1.33 20.28
CA TRP A 282 -1.39 1.25 21.05
C TRP A 282 -2.22 2.54 21.01
N PHE A 283 -2.67 2.89 19.81
CA PHE A 283 -3.40 4.12 19.44
C PHE A 283 -2.67 5.40 19.87
N GLY A 284 -1.34 5.35 19.92
CA GLY A 284 -0.47 6.42 20.41
C GLY A 284 -0.53 6.65 21.93
N SER A 285 -1.34 5.88 22.67
CA SER A 285 -1.55 6.06 24.11
C SER A 285 -0.28 5.83 24.94
N VAL A 286 0.69 5.08 24.40
CA VAL A 286 1.98 4.83 25.06
C VAL A 286 2.78 6.12 25.32
N ALA A 287 2.51 7.18 24.56
CA ALA A 287 3.14 8.49 24.70
C ALA A 287 2.24 9.54 25.40
N GLN A 288 0.98 9.20 25.70
CA GLN A 288 0.03 10.12 26.31
C GLN A 288 0.24 10.23 27.84
N HIS A 289 -0.11 11.40 28.37
CA HIS A 289 -0.21 11.62 29.81
C HIS A 289 -1.31 10.72 30.41
N GLU A 290 -1.09 10.23 31.63
CA GLU A 290 -1.99 9.28 32.31
C GLU A 290 -3.44 9.77 32.39
N SER A 291 -3.62 11.07 32.60
CA SER A 291 -4.93 11.73 32.68
C SER A 291 -5.70 11.77 31.36
N SER A 292 -5.03 11.53 30.23
CA SER A 292 -5.59 11.63 28.88
C SER A 292 -5.93 10.27 28.27
N VAL A 293 -5.54 9.17 28.90
CA VAL A 293 -5.80 7.81 28.40
C VAL A 293 -7.19 7.36 28.83
N LEU A 294 -8.02 6.96 27.86
CA LEU A 294 -9.33 6.37 28.12
C LEU A 294 -9.20 5.07 28.91
N ASP A 295 -10.13 4.80 29.83
CA ASP A 295 -10.06 3.66 30.76
C ASP A 295 -9.90 2.32 30.03
N GLU A 296 -10.58 2.13 28.91
CA GLU A 296 -10.53 0.92 28.08
C GLU A 296 -9.14 0.64 27.49
N PHE A 297 -8.30 1.66 27.30
CA PHE A 297 -6.95 1.50 26.76
C PHE A 297 -5.88 1.33 27.84
N LYS A 298 -6.18 1.56 29.11
CA LYS A 298 -5.17 1.61 30.19
C LYS A 298 -4.45 0.28 30.40
N GLU A 299 -5.19 -0.83 30.46
CA GLU A 299 -4.58 -2.16 30.69
C GLU A 299 -3.68 -2.58 29.53
N GLY A 300 -4.17 -2.42 28.29
CA GLY A 300 -3.40 -2.65 27.08
C GLY A 300 -2.15 -1.77 27.03
N ARG A 301 -2.28 -0.47 27.33
CA ARG A 301 -1.17 0.48 27.37
C ARG A 301 -0.07 0.05 28.34
N VAL A 302 -0.43 -0.33 29.56
CA VAL A 302 0.55 -0.78 30.57
C VAL A 302 1.31 -2.01 30.06
N SER A 303 0.60 -2.96 29.47
CA SER A 303 1.19 -4.18 28.90
C SER A 303 2.10 -3.86 27.71
N THR A 304 1.66 -3.01 26.79
CA THR A 304 2.43 -2.60 25.60
C THR A 304 3.69 -1.82 26.00
N ILE A 305 3.62 -0.87 26.94
CA ILE A 305 4.81 -0.15 27.44
C ILE A 305 5.81 -1.12 28.06
N LYS A 306 5.33 -2.08 28.87
CA LYS A 306 6.18 -3.09 29.49
C LYS A 306 6.85 -3.98 28.44
N PHE A 307 6.09 -4.42 27.43
CA PHE A 307 6.58 -5.25 26.35
C PHE A 307 7.61 -4.53 25.47
N ASN A 308 7.34 -3.29 25.05
CA ASN A 308 8.28 -2.50 24.26
C ASN A 308 9.61 -2.30 25.01
N LYS A 309 9.56 -2.05 26.32
CA LYS A 309 10.76 -1.95 27.16
C LYS A 309 11.52 -3.27 27.26
N SER A 310 10.82 -4.41 27.36
CA SER A 310 11.48 -5.72 27.38
C SER A 310 12.17 -6.02 26.06
N LEU A 311 11.53 -5.76 24.92
CA LEU A 311 12.16 -5.96 23.61
C LEU A 311 13.39 -5.07 23.42
N ALA A 312 13.31 -3.79 23.81
CA ALA A 312 14.43 -2.86 23.72
C ALA A 312 15.66 -3.28 24.55
N SER A 313 15.46 -4.15 25.55
CA SER A 313 16.52 -4.65 26.43
C SER A 313 16.90 -6.11 26.16
N ASP A 314 16.28 -6.75 25.16
CA ASP A 314 16.49 -8.17 24.87
C ASP A 314 17.71 -8.36 23.96
N PRO A 315 18.80 -9.00 24.45
CA PRO A 315 20.02 -9.17 23.67
C PRO A 315 19.89 -10.22 22.56
N ARG A 316 18.80 -11.01 22.54
CA ARG A 316 18.57 -12.06 21.54
C ARG A 316 18.14 -11.52 20.18
N ILE A 317 17.84 -10.22 20.06
CA ILE A 317 17.22 -9.64 18.87
C ILE A 317 17.89 -8.34 18.40
N ASP A 318 17.84 -8.08 17.09
CA ASP A 318 17.79 -6.71 16.58
C ASP A 318 16.34 -6.25 16.54
N ILE A 319 16.08 -4.97 16.79
CA ILE A 319 14.72 -4.40 16.83
C ILE A 319 14.61 -3.10 16.02
N SER A 320 13.48 -2.93 15.35
CA SER A 320 13.04 -1.65 14.79
C SER A 320 11.52 -1.51 14.91
N THR A 321 11.05 -0.41 15.53
CA THR A 321 9.62 -0.05 15.56
C THR A 321 9.35 1.00 14.49
N VAL A 322 8.37 0.75 13.64
CA VAL A 322 7.96 1.67 12.56
C VAL A 322 6.50 2.09 12.74
N PRO A 323 6.15 3.36 12.42
CA PRO A 323 4.80 3.90 12.58
C PRO A 323 3.92 3.53 11.38
N LEU A 324 3.78 2.22 11.12
CA LEU A 324 2.84 1.65 10.16
C LEU A 324 1.65 1.09 10.92
N GLY A 325 0.43 1.31 10.44
CA GLY A 325 -0.79 1.00 11.19
C GLY A 325 -0.77 1.59 12.60
N ASP A 326 -1.04 0.75 13.60
CA ASP A 326 -0.97 1.13 15.02
C ASP A 326 0.40 0.81 15.67
N GLY A 327 1.44 0.76 14.84
CA GLY A 327 2.81 0.49 15.26
C GLY A 327 3.22 -0.96 15.07
N LEU A 328 4.15 -1.19 14.15
CA LEU A 328 4.72 -2.50 13.87
C LEU A 328 6.13 -2.57 14.44
N THR A 329 6.37 -3.46 15.41
CA THR A 329 7.71 -3.73 15.93
C THR A 329 8.28 -5.00 15.30
N ILE A 330 9.37 -4.83 14.56
CA ILE A 330 10.06 -5.88 13.82
C ILE A 330 11.28 -6.31 14.63
N CYS A 331 11.39 -7.61 14.91
CA CYS A 331 12.49 -8.22 15.64
C CYS A 331 13.17 -9.26 14.77
N ARG A 332 14.51 -9.23 14.65
CA ARG A 332 15.29 -10.28 14.00
C ARG A 332 16.03 -11.08 15.07
N ARG A 333 15.82 -12.39 15.15
CA ARG A 333 16.52 -13.27 16.11
C ARG A 333 18.02 -13.40 15.76
N LEU A 334 18.88 -13.27 16.77
CA LEU A 334 20.35 -13.30 16.62
C LEU A 334 20.99 -14.64 16.98
N TYR A 335 20.50 -15.34 18.02
CA TYR A 335 21.01 -16.64 18.47
C TYR A 335 19.93 -17.50 19.15
#